data_AF-I3Z712-F1
#
_entry.id   AF-I3Z712-F1
#
_cell.length_a   1.000
_cell.length_b   1.000
_cell.length_c   1.000
_cell.angle_alpha   90.00
_cell.angle_beta   90.00
_cell.angle_gamma   90.00
#
_symmetry.space_group_name_H-M   'P 1'
#
loop_
_entity.id
_entity.type
_entity.pdbx_description
1 polymer ?
#
loop_
_entity_poly.entity_id
_entity_poly.type
_entity_poly.pdbx_seq_one_letter_code
_entity_poly.pdbx_strand_id
1 'polypeptide(L)'
;MSKKSVQHMLLAGLLFSLMNVAVKMIPHIPAIEIILFRSVMSFFMTYFALKRIHVPLLGNNKKLLITRGIAGSIGLMAFFYNLQTIPLASAVTINYLAPIFTTILGIFIVKEKVAKRKYLYFGVSFIGVIIIEGFDPRITSFDLAIGLIASLAMGVAYNVIRKLKNSEHPLVIMFYFPLITTPIAAVLSYFYWITPVGTDWLVLIIVGVLTQAAQYFMTLAYQNANLSKVASLSYVGIIYALSFGFLIFDETYSLITYMGMVLVLAGVILNVTSKK
;
A
#
# COMPACT_ATOMS: atom_id res chain seq x y z
N MET A 1 23.09 8.22 -3.61
CA MET A 1 22.12 7.44 -2.82
C MET A 1 22.95 6.54 -1.92
N SER A 2 22.74 6.57 -0.60
CA SER A 2 23.50 5.67 0.27
C SER A 2 23.16 4.23 -0.06
N LYS A 3 24.17 3.36 -0.20
CA LYS A 3 24.00 1.91 -0.47
C LYS A 3 23.05 1.27 0.54
N LYS A 4 23.05 1.76 1.79
CA LYS A 4 22.18 1.31 2.88
C LYS A 4 20.69 1.59 2.60
N SER A 5 20.33 2.77 2.07
CA SER A 5 18.94 3.13 1.80
C SER A 5 18.32 2.28 0.68
N VAL A 6 19.13 1.88 -0.30
CA VAL A 6 18.73 0.94 -1.36
C VAL A 6 18.43 -0.42 -0.77
N GLN A 7 19.35 -0.95 0.04
CA GLN A 7 19.20 -2.24 0.70
C GLN A 7 17.95 -2.26 1.59
N HIS A 8 17.72 -1.21 2.38
CA HIS A 8 16.52 -1.11 3.22
C HIS A 8 15.23 -1.09 2.39
N MET A 9 15.18 -0.39 1.26
CA MET A 9 13.97 -0.39 0.42
C MET A 9 13.73 -1.74 -0.26
N LEU A 10 14.79 -2.39 -0.76
CA LEU A 10 14.66 -3.72 -1.37
C LEU A 10 14.21 -4.76 -0.35
N LEU A 11 14.75 -4.69 0.88
CA LEU A 11 14.33 -5.55 1.98
C LEU A 11 12.88 -5.28 2.39
N ALA A 12 12.47 -4.00 2.48
CA ALA A 12 11.09 -3.64 2.75
C ALA A 12 10.14 -4.20 1.67
N GLY A 13 10.50 -4.07 0.40
CA GLY A 13 9.76 -4.64 -0.72
C GLY A 13 9.61 -6.15 -0.60
N LEU A 14 10.69 -6.87 -0.31
CA LEU A 14 10.67 -8.30 -0.10
C LEU A 14 9.74 -8.70 1.07
N LEU A 15 9.83 -8.00 2.21
CA LEU A 15 8.98 -8.27 3.38
C LEU A 15 7.49 -7.99 3.10
N PHE A 16 7.17 -6.91 2.36
CA PHE A 16 5.80 -6.67 1.92
C PHE A 16 5.30 -7.75 0.96
N SER A 17 6.15 -8.23 0.06
CA SER A 17 5.79 -9.32 -0.85
C SER A 17 5.55 -10.63 -0.10
N LEU A 18 6.40 -10.99 0.85
CA LEU A 18 6.19 -12.15 1.72
C LEU A 18 4.92 -12.01 2.57
N MET A 19 4.64 -10.81 3.08
CA MET A 19 3.39 -10.51 3.77
C MET A 19 2.19 -10.75 2.84
N ASN A 20 2.23 -10.25 1.59
CA ASN A 20 1.14 -10.46 0.63
C ASN A 20 0.91 -11.95 0.34
N VAL A 21 1.99 -12.73 0.20
CA VAL A 21 1.92 -14.19 0.04
C VAL A 21 1.24 -14.83 1.25
N ALA A 22 1.67 -14.48 2.47
CA ALA A 22 1.11 -15.02 3.70
C ALA A 22 -0.40 -14.73 3.82
N VAL A 23 -0.84 -13.52 3.46
CA VAL A 23 -2.26 -13.15 3.41
C VAL A 23 -3.03 -14.04 2.43
N LYS A 24 -2.43 -14.34 1.27
CA LYS A 24 -3.07 -15.14 0.22
C LYS A 24 -3.05 -16.64 0.51
N MET A 25 -2.20 -17.12 1.41
CA MET A 25 -2.18 -18.52 1.85
C MET A 25 -3.34 -18.90 2.79
N ILE A 26 -4.04 -17.91 3.34
CA ILE A 26 -5.23 -18.12 4.20
C ILE A 26 -6.48 -17.47 3.57
N PRO A 27 -6.88 -17.87 2.35
CA PRO A 27 -8.00 -17.24 1.64
C PRO A 27 -9.35 -17.45 2.34
N HIS A 28 -9.43 -18.44 3.25
CA HIS A 28 -10.62 -18.72 4.06
C HIS A 28 -10.80 -17.74 5.22
N ILE A 29 -9.74 -17.04 5.65
CA ILE A 29 -9.85 -15.99 6.67
C ILE A 29 -10.20 -14.67 5.97
N PRO A 30 -11.27 -13.97 6.39
CA PRO A 30 -11.68 -12.73 5.75
C PRO A 30 -10.56 -11.67 5.81
N ALA A 31 -10.35 -10.95 4.71
CA ALA A 31 -9.40 -9.84 4.63
C ALA A 31 -9.48 -8.87 5.81
N ILE A 32 -10.69 -8.56 6.27
CA ILE A 32 -10.92 -7.62 7.37
C ILE A 32 -10.38 -8.12 8.71
N GLU A 33 -10.42 -9.43 8.94
CA GLU A 33 -9.90 -10.08 10.13
C GLU A 33 -8.37 -10.06 10.13
N ILE A 34 -7.75 -10.35 8.98
CA ILE A 34 -6.30 -10.22 8.79
C ILE A 34 -5.85 -8.76 9.04
N ILE A 35 -6.63 -7.80 8.53
CA ILE A 35 -6.40 -6.36 8.78
C ILE A 35 -6.50 -6.03 10.27
N LEU A 36 -7.44 -6.62 11.01
CA LEU A 36 -7.57 -6.41 12.44
C LEU A 36 -6.28 -6.84 13.16
N PHE A 37 -5.83 -8.08 12.99
CA PHE A 37 -4.65 -8.61 13.68
C PHE A 37 -3.40 -7.79 13.43
N ARG A 38 -3.10 -7.46 12.16
CA ARG A 38 -1.93 -6.63 11.85
C ARG A 38 -2.06 -5.20 12.38
N SER A 39 -3.27 -4.64 12.42
CA SER A 39 -3.50 -3.25 12.86
C SER A 39 -3.39 -3.14 14.38
N VAL A 40 -3.82 -4.16 15.12
CA VAL A 40 -3.60 -4.27 16.56
C VAL A 40 -2.11 -4.30 16.88
N MET A 41 -1.33 -5.13 16.17
CA MET A 41 0.12 -5.18 16.37
C MET A 41 0.79 -3.83 16.06
N SER A 42 0.43 -3.22 14.92
CA SER A 42 0.98 -1.92 14.52
C SER A 42 0.58 -0.80 15.49
N PHE A 43 -0.63 -0.86 16.05
CA PHE A 43 -1.11 0.07 17.08
C PHE A 43 -0.21 0.03 18.32
N PHE A 44 -0.02 -1.15 18.91
CA PHE A 44 0.80 -1.30 20.12
C PHE A 44 2.25 -0.90 19.87
N MET A 45 2.85 -1.37 18.77
CA MET A 45 4.24 -1.04 18.43
C MET A 45 4.45 0.46 18.28
N THR A 46 3.55 1.16 17.59
CA THR A 46 3.66 2.61 17.39
C THR A 46 3.36 3.38 18.69
N TYR A 47 2.40 2.90 19.49
CA TYR A 47 2.08 3.47 20.81
C TYR A 47 3.29 3.41 21.77
N PHE A 48 3.92 2.24 21.90
CA PHE A 48 5.09 2.09 22.75
C PHE A 48 6.28 2.91 22.25
N ALA A 49 6.48 2.98 20.92
CA ALA A 49 7.53 3.82 20.34
C ALA A 49 7.32 5.30 20.69
N LEU A 50 6.09 5.83 20.55
CA LEU A 50 5.75 7.21 20.91
C LEU A 50 5.98 7.50 22.41
N LYS A 51 5.58 6.57 23.29
CA LYS A 51 5.82 6.72 24.73
C LYS A 51 7.31 6.76 25.07
N ARG A 52 8.14 5.91 24.46
CA ARG A 52 9.59 5.88 24.72
C ARG A 52 10.28 7.20 24.36
N ILE A 53 9.85 7.85 23.28
CA ILE A 53 10.44 9.12 22.83
C ILE A 53 9.71 10.35 23.39
N HIS A 54 8.75 10.17 24.30
CA HIS A 54 8.00 11.24 24.96
C HIS A 54 7.28 12.21 23.99
N VAL A 55 6.83 11.71 22.83
CA VAL A 55 6.08 12.49 21.85
C VAL A 55 4.58 12.37 22.13
N PRO A 56 3.81 13.48 22.17
CA PRO A 56 2.37 13.45 22.42
C PRO A 56 1.60 12.69 21.33
N LEU A 57 0.71 11.79 21.76
CA LEU A 57 -0.04 10.88 20.88
C LEU A 57 -1.02 11.59 19.94
N LEU A 58 -1.59 12.71 20.38
CA LEU A 58 -2.71 13.39 19.69
C LEU A 58 -2.25 14.35 18.58
N GLY A 59 -0.95 14.67 18.53
CA GLY A 59 -0.42 15.68 17.62
C GLY A 59 -1.11 17.05 17.73
N ASN A 60 -0.87 17.91 16.76
CA ASN A 60 -1.48 19.24 16.68
C ASN A 60 -2.61 19.30 15.64
N ASN A 61 -2.50 18.54 14.55
CA ASN A 61 -3.36 18.62 13.37
C ASN A 61 -4.38 17.46 13.31
N LYS A 62 -5.20 17.32 14.36
CA LYS A 62 -6.15 16.20 14.52
C LYS A 62 -7.02 15.93 13.29
N LYS A 63 -7.53 16.98 12.61
CA LYS A 63 -8.37 16.83 11.41
C LYS A 63 -7.64 16.07 10.30
N LEU A 64 -6.43 16.52 9.94
CA LEU A 64 -5.61 15.88 8.92
C LEU A 64 -5.15 14.49 9.35
N LEU A 65 -4.79 14.32 10.63
CA LEU A 65 -4.40 13.03 11.18
C LEU A 65 -5.55 11.99 11.08
N ILE A 66 -6.79 12.39 11.39
CA ILE A 66 -7.98 11.55 11.22
C ILE A 66 -8.24 11.26 9.75
N THR A 67 -8.16 12.26 8.85
CA THR A 67 -8.30 12.05 7.41
C THR A 67 -7.28 11.04 6.89
N ARG A 68 -6.02 11.11 7.36
CA ARG A 68 -4.99 10.14 7.03
C ARG A 68 -5.33 8.73 7.51
N GLY A 69 -5.89 8.63 8.72
CA GLY A 69 -6.38 7.37 9.28
C GLY A 69 -7.45 6.76 8.37
N ILE A 70 -8.55 7.49 8.15
CA ILE A 70 -9.70 7.04 7.34
C ILE A 70 -9.30 6.68 5.91
N ALA A 71 -8.63 7.59 5.19
CA ALA A 71 -8.22 7.35 3.81
C ALA A 71 -7.25 6.17 3.70
N GLY A 72 -6.34 6.04 4.67
CA GLY A 72 -5.47 4.88 4.76
C GLY A 72 -6.25 3.59 4.99
N SER A 73 -7.24 3.59 5.91
CA SER A 73 -8.04 2.41 6.23
C SER A 73 -8.86 1.94 5.03
N ILE A 74 -9.54 2.86 4.35
CA ILE A 74 -10.30 2.55 3.12
C ILE A 74 -9.36 1.98 2.06
N GLY A 75 -8.22 2.64 1.83
CA GLY A 75 -7.22 2.18 0.87
C GLY A 75 -6.71 0.77 1.16
N LEU A 76 -6.47 0.49 2.44
CA LEU A 76 -6.02 -0.81 2.89
C LEU A 76 -7.09 -1.90 2.71
N MET A 77 -8.31 -1.65 3.17
CA MET A 77 -9.41 -2.61 3.11
C MET A 77 -9.70 -3.01 1.66
N ALA A 78 -9.78 -2.02 0.77
CA ALA A 78 -9.97 -2.25 -0.65
C ALA A 78 -8.78 -3.01 -1.29
N PHE A 79 -7.55 -2.70 -0.90
CA PHE A 79 -6.38 -3.43 -1.40
C PHE A 79 -6.37 -4.89 -0.95
N PHE A 80 -6.67 -5.17 0.32
CA PHE A 80 -6.69 -6.54 0.86
C PHE A 80 -7.83 -7.37 0.29
N TYR A 81 -8.97 -6.74 -0.01
CA TYR A 81 -10.03 -7.37 -0.79
C TYR A 81 -9.49 -7.84 -2.14
N ASN A 82 -8.92 -6.94 -2.95
CA ASN A 82 -8.34 -7.31 -4.24
C ASN A 82 -7.23 -8.36 -4.11
N LEU A 83 -6.43 -8.29 -3.04
CA LEU A 83 -5.36 -9.26 -2.81
C LEU A 83 -5.89 -10.70 -2.64
N GLN A 84 -7.11 -10.85 -2.12
CA GLN A 84 -7.79 -12.14 -1.95
C GLN A 84 -8.65 -12.52 -3.15
N THR A 85 -9.21 -11.57 -3.90
CA THR A 85 -10.14 -11.86 -5.00
C THR A 85 -9.48 -11.99 -6.37
N ILE A 86 -8.38 -11.28 -6.62
CA ILE A 86 -7.70 -11.28 -7.92
C ILE A 86 -6.23 -11.75 -7.83
N PRO A 87 -5.59 -12.05 -8.97
CA PRO A 87 -4.19 -12.49 -9.00
C PRO A 87 -3.23 -11.49 -8.34
N LEU A 88 -2.17 -12.01 -7.72
CA LEU A 88 -1.28 -11.25 -6.83
C LEU A 88 -0.62 -10.08 -7.55
N ALA A 89 -0.06 -10.30 -8.73
CA ALA A 89 0.62 -9.25 -9.48
C ALA A 89 -0.36 -8.20 -10.02
N SER A 90 -1.58 -8.61 -10.41
CA SER A 90 -2.63 -7.69 -10.86
C SER A 90 -3.08 -6.75 -9.72
N ALA A 91 -3.35 -7.29 -8.54
CA ALA A 91 -3.70 -6.49 -7.35
C ALA A 91 -2.62 -5.46 -7.01
N VAL A 92 -1.35 -5.88 -6.98
CA VAL A 92 -0.21 -5.00 -6.70
C VAL A 92 -0.06 -3.93 -7.78
N THR A 93 -0.23 -4.30 -9.05
CA THR A 93 -0.08 -3.37 -10.18
C THR A 93 -1.15 -2.29 -10.17
N ILE A 94 -2.42 -2.65 -9.95
CA ILE A 94 -3.50 -1.66 -9.84
C ILE A 94 -3.21 -0.71 -8.68
N ASN A 95 -2.74 -1.22 -7.54
CA ASN A 95 -2.39 -0.42 -6.37
C ASN A 95 -1.27 0.60 -6.65
N TYR A 96 -0.36 0.31 -7.59
CA TYR A 96 0.68 1.24 -8.02
C TYR A 96 0.17 2.47 -8.76
N LEU A 97 -1.14 2.60 -9.02
CA LEU A 97 -1.73 3.88 -9.43
C LEU A 97 -1.79 4.92 -8.29
N ALA A 98 -1.61 4.53 -7.03
CA ALA A 98 -1.68 5.46 -5.89
C ALA A 98 -0.82 6.74 -6.04
N PRO A 99 0.44 6.70 -6.55
CA PRO A 99 1.27 7.88 -6.81
C PRO A 99 0.72 8.81 -7.91
N ILE A 100 -0.01 8.25 -8.88
CA ILE A 100 -0.69 9.04 -9.93
C ILE A 100 -1.84 9.82 -9.30
N PHE A 101 -2.70 9.13 -8.54
CA PHE A 101 -3.73 9.81 -7.75
C PHE A 101 -3.13 10.81 -6.77
N THR A 102 -1.98 10.50 -6.15
CA THR A 102 -1.27 11.45 -5.30
C THR A 102 -0.89 12.72 -6.07
N THR A 103 -0.42 12.59 -7.30
CA THR A 103 -0.02 13.74 -8.13
C THR A 103 -1.23 14.56 -8.56
N ILE A 104 -2.30 13.90 -9.01
CA ILE A 104 -3.56 14.55 -9.41
C ILE A 104 -4.18 15.30 -8.23
N LEU A 105 -4.32 14.63 -7.08
CA LEU A 105 -4.89 15.23 -5.86
C LEU A 105 -3.97 16.29 -5.26
N GLY A 106 -2.67 16.21 -5.48
CA GLY A 106 -1.69 17.21 -5.04
C GLY A 106 -1.93 18.60 -5.65
N ILE A 107 -2.55 18.67 -6.83
CA ILE A 107 -3.00 19.92 -7.46
C ILE A 107 -4.02 20.65 -6.55
N PHE A 108 -4.90 19.90 -5.91
CA PHE A 108 -5.99 20.47 -5.11
C PHE A 108 -5.63 20.60 -3.63
N ILE A 109 -5.02 19.57 -3.05
CA ILE A 109 -4.77 19.47 -1.60
C ILE A 109 -3.57 20.33 -1.18
N VAL A 110 -2.51 20.32 -2.00
CA VAL A 110 -1.22 20.97 -1.71
C VAL A 110 -0.96 22.13 -2.69
N LYS A 111 -1.86 22.37 -3.65
CA LYS A 111 -1.79 23.46 -4.64
C LYS A 111 -0.53 23.44 -5.50
N GLU A 112 -0.07 22.23 -5.86
CA GLU A 112 1.11 22.09 -6.70
C GLU A 112 0.79 22.27 -8.19
N LYS A 113 1.71 22.93 -8.91
CA LYS A 113 1.68 22.94 -10.38
C LYS A 113 2.22 21.61 -10.90
N VAL A 114 1.53 21.06 -11.89
CA VAL A 114 1.87 19.80 -12.55
C VAL A 114 2.24 20.09 -14.01
N ALA A 115 3.45 19.73 -14.44
CA ALA A 115 3.84 19.83 -15.84
C ALA A 115 2.85 19.09 -16.75
N LYS A 116 2.55 19.69 -17.90
CA LYS A 116 1.66 19.12 -18.93
C LYS A 116 2.05 17.69 -19.34
N ARG A 117 3.35 17.35 -19.30
CA ARG A 117 3.86 16.00 -19.60
C ARG A 117 3.33 14.92 -18.66
N LYS A 118 3.00 15.25 -17.41
CA LYS A 118 2.51 14.27 -16.42
C LYS A 118 1.12 13.72 -16.75
N TYR A 119 0.28 14.48 -17.45
CA TYR A 119 -1.01 13.98 -17.92
C TYR A 119 -0.87 12.81 -18.89
N LEU A 120 0.19 12.80 -19.72
CA LEU A 120 0.49 11.66 -20.59
C LEU A 120 0.81 10.41 -19.76
N TYR A 121 1.62 10.55 -18.71
CA TYR A 121 1.98 9.42 -17.84
C TYR A 121 0.76 8.85 -17.09
N PHE A 122 -0.21 9.71 -16.74
CA PHE A 122 -1.48 9.27 -16.18
C PHE A 122 -2.24 8.41 -17.20
N GLY A 123 -2.40 8.93 -18.42
CA GLY A 123 -3.06 8.20 -19.52
C GLY A 123 -2.43 6.83 -19.77
N VAL A 124 -1.10 6.76 -19.89
CA VAL A 124 -0.36 5.51 -20.08
C VAL A 124 -0.66 4.49 -18.98
N SER A 125 -0.74 4.94 -17.73
CA SER A 125 -0.99 4.03 -16.60
C SER A 125 -2.44 3.57 -16.51
N PHE A 126 -3.40 4.45 -16.81
CA PHE A 126 -4.81 4.06 -16.88
C PHE A 126 -5.07 3.08 -18.02
N ILE A 127 -4.46 3.29 -19.19
CA ILE A 127 -4.51 2.33 -20.30
C ILE A 127 -3.95 0.97 -19.86
N GLY A 128 -2.81 0.96 -19.15
CA GLY A 128 -2.22 -0.28 -18.64
C GLY A 128 -3.16 -1.06 -17.72
N VAL A 129 -3.89 -0.38 -16.84
CA VAL A 129 -4.87 -1.03 -15.96
C VAL A 129 -6.11 -1.52 -16.70
N ILE A 130 -6.61 -0.79 -17.70
CA ILE A 130 -7.71 -1.25 -18.57
C ILE A 130 -7.28 -2.49 -19.36
N ILE A 131 -6.04 -2.55 -19.83
CA ILE A 131 -5.50 -3.75 -20.50
C ILE A 131 -5.43 -4.93 -19.53
N ILE A 132 -5.03 -4.71 -18.27
CA ILE A 132 -5.00 -5.80 -17.29
C ILE A 132 -6.39 -6.38 -17.06
N GLU A 133 -7.41 -5.55 -16.84
CA GLU A 133 -8.79 -6.01 -16.65
C GLU A 133 -9.37 -6.64 -17.91
N GLY A 134 -9.17 -6.04 -19.09
CA GLY A 134 -9.71 -6.56 -20.34
C GLY A 134 -9.09 -7.87 -20.84
N PHE A 135 -7.91 -8.25 -20.34
CA PHE A 135 -7.17 -9.44 -20.81
C PHE A 135 -6.81 -10.43 -19.69
N ASP A 136 -7.24 -10.20 -18.46
CA ASP A 136 -7.18 -11.18 -17.38
C ASP A 136 -8.61 -11.56 -16.94
N PRO A 137 -9.13 -12.74 -17.34
CA PRO A 137 -10.52 -13.12 -17.10
C PRO A 137 -10.85 -13.30 -15.61
N ARG A 138 -9.83 -13.32 -14.74
CA ARG A 138 -9.98 -13.41 -13.28
C ARG A 138 -10.32 -12.07 -12.64
N ILE A 139 -10.33 -10.98 -13.41
CA ILE A 139 -10.57 -9.62 -12.92
C ILE A 139 -11.91 -9.14 -13.46
N THR A 140 -12.82 -8.81 -12.55
CA THR A 140 -14.08 -8.16 -12.94
C THR A 140 -13.94 -6.64 -12.91
N SER A 141 -14.85 -5.94 -13.58
CA SER A 141 -14.92 -4.48 -13.50
C SER A 141 -15.19 -3.98 -12.07
N PHE A 142 -15.80 -4.81 -11.22
CA PHE A 142 -15.99 -4.53 -9.79
C PHE A 142 -14.66 -4.60 -9.01
N ASP A 143 -13.84 -5.63 -9.23
CA ASP A 143 -12.50 -5.73 -8.62
C ASP A 143 -11.60 -4.58 -9.07
N LEU A 144 -11.69 -4.20 -10.35
CA LEU A 144 -10.98 -3.03 -10.86
C LEU A 144 -11.43 -1.75 -10.15
N ALA A 145 -12.74 -1.52 -10.01
CA ALA A 145 -13.27 -0.36 -9.30
C ALA A 145 -12.79 -0.30 -7.84
N ILE A 146 -12.79 -1.43 -7.12
CA ILE A 146 -12.24 -1.52 -5.76
C ILE A 146 -10.76 -1.20 -5.74
N GLY A 147 -9.97 -1.73 -6.68
CA GLY A 147 -8.54 -1.44 -6.79
C GLY A 147 -8.24 0.03 -7.09
N LEU A 148 -9.07 0.69 -7.89
CA LEU A 148 -8.98 2.14 -8.15
C LEU A 148 -9.34 2.96 -6.90
N ILE A 149 -10.38 2.56 -6.16
CA ILE A 149 -10.73 3.16 -4.86
C ILE A 149 -9.57 3.01 -3.88
N ALA A 150 -8.95 1.82 -3.82
CA ALA A 150 -7.79 1.56 -2.98
C ALA A 150 -6.66 2.55 -3.26
N SER A 151 -6.31 2.67 -4.54
CA SER A 151 -5.25 3.54 -5.05
C SER A 151 -5.54 5.02 -4.81
N LEU A 152 -6.79 5.44 -5.06
CA LEU A 152 -7.24 6.81 -4.82
C LEU A 152 -7.16 7.19 -3.34
N ALA A 153 -7.68 6.33 -2.46
CA ALA A 153 -7.68 6.55 -1.02
C ALA A 153 -6.24 6.58 -0.46
N MET A 154 -5.35 5.72 -0.98
CA MET A 154 -3.91 5.81 -0.69
C MET A 154 -3.29 7.11 -1.20
N GLY A 155 -3.71 7.61 -2.37
CA GLY A 155 -3.29 8.91 -2.89
C GLY A 155 -3.69 10.10 -2.02
N VAL A 156 -4.89 10.05 -1.41
CA VAL A 156 -5.31 11.01 -0.38
C VAL A 156 -4.41 10.90 0.85
N ALA A 157 -4.22 9.67 1.37
CA ALA A 157 -3.39 9.42 2.53
C ALA A 157 -1.96 9.96 2.34
N TYR A 158 -1.33 9.72 1.20
CA TYR A 158 0.03 10.21 0.89
C TYR A 158 0.11 11.74 0.81
N ASN A 159 -0.88 12.42 0.22
CA ASN A 159 -0.92 13.89 0.23
C ASN A 159 -1.08 14.46 1.64
N VAL A 160 -1.87 13.81 2.50
CA VAL A 160 -2.03 14.24 3.88
C VAL A 160 -0.73 14.06 4.67
N ILE A 161 -0.03 12.92 4.51
CA ILE A 161 1.32 12.73 5.11
C ILE A 161 2.24 13.88 4.68
N ARG A 162 2.24 14.21 3.38
CA ARG A 162 3.08 15.26 2.83
C ARG A 162 2.77 16.64 3.43
N LYS A 163 1.50 16.95 3.65
CA LYS A 163 1.06 18.19 4.29
C LYS A 163 1.46 18.26 5.77
N LEU A 164 1.49 17.12 6.45
CA LEU A 164 1.85 16.98 7.87
C LEU A 164 3.35 16.89 8.13
N LYS A 165 4.19 16.70 7.10
CA LYS A 165 5.63 16.43 7.21
C LYS A 165 6.38 17.40 8.14
N ASN A 166 6.03 18.68 8.11
CA ASN A 166 6.73 19.72 8.87
C ASN A 166 5.99 20.13 10.16
N SER A 167 4.81 19.57 10.42
CA SER A 167 3.95 19.97 11.54
C SER A 167 3.71 18.87 12.56
N GLU A 168 3.95 17.61 12.20
CA GLU A 168 3.74 16.44 13.06
C GLU A 168 4.94 15.51 13.07
N HIS A 169 5.17 14.86 14.21
CA HIS A 169 6.18 13.82 14.30
C HIS A 169 5.77 12.60 13.44
N PRO A 170 6.68 11.95 12.69
CA PRO A 170 6.34 10.84 11.79
C PRO A 170 5.59 9.69 12.47
N LEU A 171 5.97 9.34 13.70
CA LEU A 171 5.30 8.29 14.46
C LEU A 171 3.85 8.66 14.84
N VAL A 172 3.53 9.94 15.02
CA VAL A 172 2.15 10.38 15.28
C VAL A 172 1.30 10.16 14.02
N ILE A 173 1.83 10.53 12.84
CA ILE A 173 1.15 10.28 11.56
C ILE A 173 0.93 8.77 11.35
N MET A 174 1.93 7.95 11.68
CA MET A 174 1.83 6.49 11.59
C MET A 174 0.83 5.92 12.59
N PHE A 175 0.72 6.47 13.80
CA PHE A 175 -0.16 5.98 14.87
C PHE A 175 -1.66 6.15 14.53
N TYR A 176 -2.02 7.23 13.84
CA TYR A 176 -3.42 7.49 13.46
C TYR A 176 -3.97 6.47 12.47
N PHE A 177 -3.11 5.79 11.69
CA PHE A 177 -3.56 4.77 10.77
C PHE A 177 -4.13 3.52 11.47
N PRO A 178 -3.40 2.80 12.34
CA PRO A 178 -3.95 1.69 13.09
C PRO A 178 -4.94 2.16 14.17
N LEU A 179 -4.82 3.37 14.72
CA LEU A 179 -5.82 3.93 15.66
C LEU A 179 -7.23 3.97 15.06
N ILE A 180 -7.35 4.34 13.78
CA ILE A 180 -8.64 4.37 13.07
C ILE A 180 -8.99 3.00 12.47
N THR A 181 -8.01 2.29 11.93
CA THR A 181 -8.26 1.00 11.24
C THR A 181 -8.71 -0.08 12.21
N THR A 182 -8.09 -0.19 13.39
CA THR A 182 -8.39 -1.25 14.37
C THR A 182 -9.85 -1.28 14.82
N PRO A 183 -10.49 -0.18 15.28
CA PRO A 183 -11.89 -0.23 15.70
C PRO A 183 -12.83 -0.55 14.54
N ILE A 184 -12.58 0.00 13.34
CA ILE A 184 -13.40 -0.30 12.15
C ILE A 184 -13.26 -1.79 11.79
N ALA A 185 -12.03 -2.29 11.74
CA ALA A 185 -11.77 -3.69 11.45
C ALA A 185 -12.34 -4.61 12.52
N ALA A 186 -12.34 -4.22 13.80
CA ALA A 186 -12.93 -5.01 14.88
C ALA A 186 -14.45 -5.13 14.74
N VAL A 187 -15.14 -4.01 14.49
CA VAL A 187 -16.59 -4.00 14.28
C VAL A 187 -16.97 -4.80 13.04
N LEU A 188 -16.26 -4.62 11.93
CA LEU A 188 -16.55 -5.38 10.70
C LEU A 188 -16.20 -6.86 10.85
N SER A 189 -15.07 -7.19 11.49
CA SER A 189 -14.70 -8.58 11.73
C SER A 189 -15.71 -9.29 12.62
N TYR A 190 -16.36 -8.60 13.57
CA TYR A 190 -17.42 -9.19 14.39
C TYR A 190 -18.56 -9.78 13.56
N PHE A 191 -18.92 -9.17 12.43
CA PHE A 191 -20.01 -9.67 11.57
C PHE A 191 -19.60 -10.82 10.65
N TYR A 192 -18.31 -10.94 10.33
CA TYR A 192 -17.79 -11.90 9.35
C TYR A 192 -16.74 -12.83 9.95
N TRP A 193 -16.68 -12.95 11.28
CA TRP A 193 -15.58 -13.61 11.99
C TRP A 193 -15.47 -15.09 11.61
N ILE A 194 -14.26 -15.54 11.26
CA ILE A 194 -13.96 -16.95 11.05
C ILE A 194 -12.84 -17.32 12.02
N THR A 195 -13.18 -18.08 13.06
CA THR A 195 -12.21 -18.45 14.10
C THR A 195 -10.98 -19.12 13.50
N PRO A 196 -9.78 -18.53 13.62
CA PRO A 196 -8.56 -19.13 13.10
C PRO A 196 -8.27 -20.47 13.80
N VAL A 197 -7.86 -21.48 13.04
CA VAL A 197 -7.56 -22.82 13.58
C VAL A 197 -6.14 -23.23 13.22
N GLY A 198 -5.45 -23.91 14.15
CA GLY A 198 -4.14 -24.51 13.89
C GLY A 198 -3.10 -23.52 13.39
N THR A 199 -2.65 -23.70 12.14
CA THR A 199 -1.60 -22.89 11.50
C THR A 199 -2.03 -21.46 11.17
N ASP A 200 -3.33 -21.15 11.15
CA ASP A 200 -3.82 -19.81 10.81
C ASP A 200 -3.28 -18.75 11.78
N TRP A 201 -3.22 -19.06 13.08
CA TRP A 201 -2.65 -18.19 14.10
C TRP A 201 -1.20 -17.82 13.81
N LEU A 202 -0.40 -18.80 13.36
CA LEU A 202 1.00 -18.59 13.01
C LEU A 202 1.12 -17.70 11.77
N VAL A 203 0.28 -17.90 10.75
CA VAL A 203 0.24 -17.03 9.56
C VAL A 203 -0.16 -15.60 9.92
N LEU A 204 -1.16 -15.40 10.77
CA LEU A 204 -1.60 -14.07 11.22
C LEU A 204 -0.51 -13.31 11.98
N ILE A 205 0.22 -14.00 12.87
CA ILE A 205 1.38 -13.42 13.55
C ILE A 205 2.47 -13.04 12.55
N ILE A 206 2.79 -13.93 11.60
CA ILE A 206 3.78 -13.66 10.53
C ILE A 206 3.37 -12.43 9.72
N VAL A 207 2.10 -12.31 9.31
CA VAL A 207 1.60 -11.14 8.59
C VAL A 207 1.85 -9.86 9.38
N GLY A 208 1.52 -9.84 10.68
CA GLY A 208 1.73 -8.67 11.54
C GLY A 208 3.21 -8.31 11.71
N VAL A 209 4.07 -9.31 11.97
CA VAL A 209 5.53 -9.11 12.12
C VAL A 209 6.16 -8.61 10.81
N LEU A 210 5.86 -9.26 9.69
CA LEU A 210 6.35 -8.85 8.37
C LEU A 210 5.89 -7.45 8.00
N THR A 211 4.62 -7.12 8.27
CA THR A 211 4.08 -5.77 8.04
C THR A 211 4.88 -4.73 8.80
N GLN A 212 5.12 -4.94 10.09
CA GLN A 212 5.86 -3.97 10.89
C GLN A 212 7.32 -3.86 10.45
N ALA A 213 8.00 -4.97 10.22
CA ALA A 213 9.39 -4.98 9.77
C ALA A 213 9.52 -4.26 8.42
N ALA A 214 8.60 -4.52 7.48
CA ALA A 214 8.56 -3.84 6.19
C ALA A 214 8.35 -2.32 6.35
N GLN A 215 7.39 -1.90 7.18
CA GLN A 215 7.15 -0.48 7.48
C GLN A 215 8.37 0.20 8.11
N TYR A 216 9.09 -0.48 8.99
CA TYR A 216 10.31 0.03 9.63
C TYR A 216 11.43 0.27 8.60
N PHE A 217 11.78 -0.73 7.80
CA PHE A 217 12.83 -0.58 6.78
C PHE A 217 12.44 0.42 5.68
N MET A 218 11.17 0.45 5.28
CA MET A 218 10.64 1.45 4.35
C MET A 218 10.82 2.86 4.92
N THR A 219 10.51 3.06 6.20
CA THR A 219 10.68 4.34 6.89
C THR A 219 12.16 4.76 6.93
N LEU A 220 13.07 3.84 7.29
CA LEU A 220 14.51 4.11 7.27
C LEU A 220 15.02 4.46 5.86
N ALA A 221 14.54 3.78 4.83
CA ALA A 221 14.91 4.08 3.45
C ALA A 221 14.47 5.49 3.03
N TYR A 222 13.25 5.89 3.39
CA TYR A 222 12.72 7.23 3.09
C TYR A 222 13.43 8.35 3.85
N GLN A 223 13.92 8.09 5.07
CA GLN A 223 14.67 9.07 5.85
C GLN A 223 16.09 9.29 5.31
N ASN A 224 16.72 8.27 4.75
CA ASN A 224 18.15 8.28 4.40
C ASN A 224 18.45 8.51 2.91
N ALA A 225 17.45 8.83 2.07
CA ALA A 225 17.67 9.05 0.65
C ALA A 225 16.61 9.96 0.00
N ASN A 226 16.87 10.35 -1.25
CA ASN A 226 15.94 11.16 -2.03
C ASN A 226 14.64 10.37 -2.30
N LEU A 227 13.54 10.84 -1.71
CA LEU A 227 12.21 10.24 -1.73
C LEU A 227 11.79 9.75 -3.12
N SER A 228 12.05 10.53 -4.18
CA SER A 228 11.67 10.16 -5.55
C SER A 228 12.40 8.93 -6.06
N LYS A 229 13.70 8.79 -5.76
CA LYS A 229 14.50 7.63 -6.19
C LYS A 229 14.18 6.38 -5.37
N VAL A 230 13.87 6.56 -4.08
CA VAL A 230 13.52 5.48 -3.17
C VAL A 230 12.13 4.91 -3.49
N ALA A 231 11.16 5.77 -3.83
CA ALA A 231 9.84 5.34 -4.28
C ALA A 231 9.90 4.50 -5.57
N SER A 232 10.81 4.82 -6.50
CA SER A 232 11.01 4.01 -7.71
C SER A 232 11.47 2.58 -7.42
N LEU A 233 12.22 2.36 -6.34
CA LEU A 233 12.66 1.02 -5.93
C LEU A 233 11.53 0.18 -5.33
N SER A 234 10.49 0.80 -4.77
CA SER A 234 9.32 0.09 -4.23
C SER A 234 8.55 -0.66 -5.33
N TYR A 235 8.67 -0.26 -6.59
CA TYR A 235 8.04 -0.94 -7.73
C TYR A 235 8.71 -2.26 -8.11
N VAL A 236 9.92 -2.54 -7.59
CA VAL A 236 10.52 -3.90 -7.66
C VAL A 236 9.61 -4.93 -6.99
N GLY A 237 8.71 -4.49 -6.09
CA GLY A 237 7.65 -5.32 -5.53
C GLY A 237 6.79 -6.06 -6.56
N ILE A 238 6.64 -5.54 -7.79
CA ILE A 238 5.95 -6.28 -8.86
C ILE A 238 6.70 -7.54 -9.28
N ILE A 239 8.03 -7.49 -9.30
CA ILE A 239 8.86 -8.63 -9.71
C ILE A 239 8.70 -9.73 -8.68
N TYR A 240 8.70 -9.37 -7.39
CA TYR A 240 8.39 -10.32 -6.32
C TYR A 240 6.95 -10.85 -6.42
N ALA A 241 5.97 -9.98 -6.69
CA ALA A 241 4.56 -10.38 -6.83
C ALA A 241 4.37 -11.38 -8.00
N LEU A 242 5.01 -11.14 -9.14
CA LEU A 242 5.02 -12.05 -10.29
C LEU A 242 5.75 -13.35 -9.97
N SER A 243 6.90 -13.27 -9.31
CA SER A 243 7.70 -14.45 -8.94
C SER A 243 6.94 -15.34 -7.97
N PHE A 244 6.37 -14.78 -6.91
CA PHE A 244 5.58 -15.54 -5.95
C PHE A 244 4.24 -15.99 -6.50
N GLY A 245 3.58 -15.16 -7.34
CA GLY A 245 2.38 -15.53 -8.08
C GLY A 245 2.61 -16.81 -8.88
N PHE A 246 3.69 -16.86 -9.65
CA PHE A 246 4.07 -18.03 -10.43
C PHE A 246 4.49 -19.22 -9.54
N LEU A 247 5.42 -19.03 -8.60
CA LEU A 247 6.02 -20.13 -7.83
C LEU A 247 5.09 -20.76 -6.78
N ILE A 248 4.16 -19.99 -6.21
CA ILE A 248 3.35 -20.43 -5.06
C ILE A 248 1.89 -20.62 -5.47
N PHE A 249 1.37 -19.79 -6.36
CA PHE A 249 -0.05 -19.76 -6.72
C PHE A 249 -0.32 -20.23 -8.16
N ASP A 250 0.70 -20.68 -8.88
CA ASP A 250 0.64 -21.09 -10.30
C ASP A 250 -0.02 -20.03 -11.20
N GLU A 251 0.18 -18.75 -10.86
CA GLU A 251 -0.40 -17.63 -11.59
C GLU A 251 0.43 -17.32 -12.83
N THR A 252 -0.17 -17.58 -13.99
CA THR A 252 0.33 -17.10 -15.29
C THR A 252 -0.55 -15.98 -15.82
N TYR A 253 0.00 -15.20 -16.75
CA TYR A 253 -0.67 -14.07 -17.38
C TYR A 253 -0.48 -14.12 -18.89
N SER A 254 -1.44 -13.57 -19.64
CA SER A 254 -1.27 -13.39 -21.08
C SER A 254 -0.16 -12.36 -21.36
N LEU A 255 0.47 -12.43 -22.54
CA LEU A 255 1.47 -11.46 -22.97
C LEU A 255 0.91 -10.02 -22.93
N ILE A 256 -0.37 -9.85 -23.24
CA ILE A 256 -1.06 -8.56 -23.25
C ILE A 256 -1.23 -8.04 -21.82
N THR A 257 -1.57 -8.89 -20.86
CA THR A 257 -1.64 -8.53 -19.45
C THR A 257 -0.28 -8.08 -18.91
N TYR A 258 0.81 -8.77 -19.31
CA TYR A 258 2.17 -8.32 -18.99
C TYR A 258 2.50 -6.95 -19.59
N MET A 259 2.09 -6.68 -20.84
CA MET A 259 2.24 -5.35 -21.43
C MET A 259 1.47 -4.29 -20.65
N GLY A 260 0.25 -4.60 -20.20
CA GLY A 260 -0.53 -3.73 -19.32
C GLY A 260 0.24 -3.38 -18.04
N MET A 261 0.84 -4.38 -17.37
CA MET A 261 1.66 -4.16 -16.18
C MET A 261 2.88 -3.26 -16.46
N VAL A 262 3.59 -3.49 -17.57
CA VAL A 262 4.73 -2.66 -17.98
C VAL A 262 4.30 -1.21 -18.22
N LEU A 263 3.15 -0.98 -18.86
CA LEU A 263 2.61 0.36 -19.09
C LEU A 263 2.31 1.09 -17.78
N VAL A 264 1.69 0.42 -16.81
CA VAL A 264 1.44 1.00 -15.47
C VAL A 264 2.76 1.40 -14.82
N LEU A 265 3.73 0.49 -14.76
CA LEU A 265 5.03 0.77 -14.16
C LEU A 265 5.75 1.92 -14.85
N ALA A 266 5.77 1.92 -16.19
CA ALA A 266 6.41 2.96 -16.97
C ALA A 266 5.79 4.33 -16.67
N GLY A 267 4.46 4.45 -16.72
CA GLY A 267 3.79 5.70 -16.44
C GLY A 267 3.98 6.17 -15.00
N VAL A 268 3.94 5.27 -14.02
CA VAL A 268 4.17 5.61 -12.60
C VAL A 268 5.62 6.05 -12.36
N ILE A 269 6.61 5.32 -12.88
CA ILE A 269 8.04 5.65 -12.76
C ILE A 269 8.33 6.98 -13.44
N LEU A 270 7.83 7.21 -14.65
CA LEU A 270 7.99 8.48 -15.37
C LEU A 270 7.34 9.64 -14.60
N ASN A 271 6.18 9.42 -14.00
CA ASN A 271 5.51 10.44 -13.19
C ASN A 271 6.32 10.84 -11.94
N VAL A 272 6.92 9.87 -11.26
CA VAL A 272 7.71 10.11 -10.03
C VAL A 272 9.08 10.71 -10.35
N THR A 273 9.70 10.33 -11.47
CA THR A 273 11.06 10.76 -11.84
C THR A 273 11.09 12.05 -12.64
N SER A 274 10.04 12.37 -13.39
CA SER A 274 9.94 13.63 -14.13
C SER A 274 9.88 14.82 -13.17
N LYS A 275 10.74 15.82 -13.43
CA LYS A 275 10.69 17.12 -12.72
C LYS A 275 9.31 17.78 -12.91
N LYS A 276 8.95 18.64 -11.93
CA LYS A 276 7.66 19.34 -11.82
C LYS A 276 7.30 20.10 -13.08
#